data_AF-A0A7V0YFC6-F1
#
_entry.id   AF-A0A7V0YFC6-F1
#
_cell.length_a   1.000
_cell.length_b   1.000
_cell.length_c   1.000
_cell.angle_alpha   90.00
_cell.angle_beta   90.00
_cell.angle_gamma   90.00
#
_symmetry.space_group_name_H-M   'P 1'
#
loop_
_entity.id
_entity.type
_entity.pdbx_description
1 polymer ?
#
loop_
_entity_poly.entity_id
_entity_poly.type
_entity_poly.pdbx_seq_one_letter_code
_entity_poly.pdbx_strand_id
1 'polypeptide(L)'
;MIELRKIILTTILVLLMFLALSGSSALAITRSEVIARAKSWVSTGVPYSQIRTFRGYRADCSGFVSYAWNLYPKPGHVTWTLPSRSYRISKSELKPGDIMLNTRKHVVLFAGWADSARTKYYAYEQRGGQGSIFWVVPYPYIGGDPSYHPRRFYDIVDDPLVNKALSLFKKSFDGYINGLSEVPQRVKKTFAKSEVNEDGLSEVSFLYGGPDGSTQWNFFSSGVGFKPIKVWQGKRGVFQISRAKMAMIDLNGDYIADTAYLYRNPDHTTSLWHFYSKNSHVSKTVKVWQSKPNAFEWSRSKIAAGDFNGDGLGDIAAFYKKSNARSLIWIFFTGRDGKVYPVKWWDSASDEFDWGRAKMTSGDYNGDGRTDLVFLYDYPSSKESAIWVFISKRSGGFYTYKWWSSNGSFETNRAKIVSGYFNDDNDADIAAFYKNPDGRSSVIVFYSNGEYAFAPKTLWSSQVRGFEWKKAKVMAGDYNGDTISDLAFLYEYPDGHTSLWTFINDATLFKPKIWWSSTRNGFKSKLAMPTG
;
A
#
# COMPACT_ATOMS: atom_id res chain seq x y z
N MET A 1 35.73 18.11 -19.15
CA MET A 1 34.37 17.55 -19.02
C MET A 1 34.06 16.42 -20.01
N ILE A 2 34.52 16.47 -21.26
CA ILE A 2 34.27 15.40 -22.26
C ILE A 2 35.08 14.12 -21.95
N GLU A 3 36.32 14.25 -21.50
CA GLU A 3 37.17 13.13 -21.05
C GLU A 3 36.60 12.41 -19.81
N LEU A 4 36.08 13.16 -18.84
CA LEU A 4 35.45 12.58 -17.65
C LEU A 4 34.18 11.79 -18.00
N ARG A 5 33.37 12.28 -18.96
CA ARG A 5 32.20 11.55 -19.46
C ARG A 5 32.58 10.28 -20.22
N LYS A 6 33.66 10.30 -21.02
CA LYS A 6 34.16 9.10 -21.71
C LYS A 6 34.67 8.05 -20.73
N ILE A 7 35.44 8.45 -19.70
CA ILE A 7 35.92 7.52 -18.67
C ILE A 7 34.75 6.91 -17.89
N ILE A 8 33.73 7.70 -17.55
CA ILE A 8 32.52 7.23 -16.86
C ILE A 8 31.73 6.23 -17.73
N LEU A 9 31.51 6.52 -19.01
CA LEU A 9 30.79 5.62 -19.92
C LEU A 9 31.55 4.31 -20.19
N THR A 10 32.87 4.38 -20.38
CA THR A 10 33.70 3.18 -20.59
C THR A 10 33.74 2.30 -19.34
N THR A 11 33.75 2.89 -18.15
CA THR A 11 33.71 2.14 -16.88
C THR A 11 32.35 1.48 -16.65
N ILE A 12 31.24 2.15 -16.99
CA ILE A 12 29.87 1.59 -16.92
C ILE A 12 29.71 0.42 -17.89
N LEU A 13 30.24 0.52 -19.11
CA LEU A 13 30.15 -0.54 -20.12
C LEU A 13 30.94 -1.81 -19.72
N VAL A 14 32.13 -1.63 -19.15
CA VAL A 14 32.96 -2.73 -18.63
C VAL A 14 32.30 -3.40 -17.42
N LEU A 15 31.62 -2.64 -16.56
CA LEU A 15 30.87 -3.18 -15.41
C LEU A 15 29.63 -4.00 -15.84
N LEU A 16 28.92 -3.54 -16.88
CA LEU A 16 27.78 -4.25 -17.47
C LEU A 16 28.17 -5.55 -18.18
N MET A 17 29.35 -5.59 -18.81
CA MET A 17 29.89 -6.84 -19.39
C MET A 17 30.30 -7.86 -18.32
N PHE A 18 30.77 -7.41 -17.14
CA PHE A 18 31.06 -8.31 -16.00
C PHE A 18 29.79 -8.88 -15.34
N LEU A 19 28.68 -8.13 -15.35
CA LEU A 19 27.37 -8.57 -14.86
C LEU A 19 26.76 -9.69 -15.72
N ALA A 20 27.08 -9.76 -17.02
CA ALA A 20 26.58 -10.81 -17.92
C ALA A 20 27.27 -12.18 -17.74
N LEU A 21 28.38 -12.25 -16.98
CA LEU A 21 29.23 -13.44 -16.85
C LEU A 21 29.15 -14.14 -15.48
N SER A 22 28.36 -13.64 -14.54
CA SER A 22 28.20 -14.26 -13.22
C SER A 22 26.75 -14.69 -12.98
N GLY A 23 26.40 -15.85 -13.52
CA GLY A 23 25.17 -16.56 -13.13
C GLY A 23 25.18 -16.80 -11.62
N SER A 24 24.36 -16.07 -10.87
CA SER A 24 24.22 -16.27 -9.43
C SER A 24 23.35 -17.50 -9.18
N SER A 25 23.90 -18.46 -8.47
CA SER A 25 23.17 -19.56 -7.84
C SER A 25 22.18 -18.99 -6.82
N ALA A 26 20.90 -19.28 -7.01
CA ALA A 26 19.86 -19.04 -6.00
C ALA A 26 20.16 -19.90 -4.77
N LEU A 27 20.47 -19.31 -3.61
CA LEU A 27 20.29 -19.88 -2.24
C LEU A 27 20.80 -18.99 -1.07
N ALA A 28 21.66 -17.99 -1.29
CA ALA A 28 22.21 -17.15 -0.19
C ALA A 28 21.54 -15.75 -0.10
N ILE A 29 21.29 -15.26 1.12
CA ILE A 29 20.70 -13.93 1.38
C ILE A 29 21.78 -12.91 1.74
N THR A 30 21.70 -11.68 1.21
CA THR A 30 22.69 -10.64 1.52
C THR A 30 22.40 -9.92 2.85
N ARG A 31 23.43 -9.33 3.48
CA ARG A 31 23.23 -8.49 4.68
C ARG A 31 22.33 -7.30 4.43
N SER A 32 22.47 -6.62 3.29
CA SER A 32 21.61 -5.48 2.98
C SER A 32 20.16 -5.92 2.79
N GLU A 33 19.92 -7.09 2.20
CA GLU A 33 18.56 -7.65 2.10
C GLU A 33 17.98 -7.99 3.48
N VAL A 34 18.75 -8.64 4.36
CA VAL A 34 18.31 -8.92 5.75
C VAL A 34 17.93 -7.63 6.48
N ILE A 35 18.75 -6.58 6.35
CA ILE A 35 18.47 -5.27 6.97
C ILE A 35 17.27 -4.59 6.32
N ALA A 36 17.11 -4.66 4.99
CA ALA A 36 15.95 -4.11 4.30
C ALA A 36 14.65 -4.78 4.73
N ARG A 37 14.68 -6.12 4.89
CA ARG A 37 13.57 -6.89 5.44
C ARG A 37 13.29 -6.46 6.87
N ALA A 38 14.29 -6.44 7.75
CA ALA A 38 14.12 -5.99 9.13
C ALA A 38 13.53 -4.58 9.23
N LYS A 39 14.01 -3.65 8.39
CA LYS A 39 13.48 -2.29 8.27
C LYS A 39 12.02 -2.32 7.81
N SER A 40 11.67 -3.12 6.79
CA SER A 40 10.29 -3.28 6.30
C SER A 40 9.33 -3.77 7.39
N TRP A 41 9.75 -4.70 8.23
CA TRP A 41 8.92 -5.19 9.33
C TRP A 41 8.70 -4.10 10.38
N VAL A 42 9.79 -3.44 10.79
CA VAL A 42 9.68 -2.36 11.77
C VAL A 42 8.93 -1.16 11.21
N SER A 43 9.05 -0.93 9.91
CA SER A 43 8.38 0.17 9.24
C SER A 43 6.87 -0.01 9.16
N THR A 44 6.42 -1.23 8.92
CA THR A 44 5.01 -1.58 8.98
C THR A 44 4.43 -1.42 10.40
N GLY A 45 5.27 -1.37 11.43
CA GLY A 45 4.82 -1.21 12.82
C GLY A 45 4.12 -2.45 13.35
N VAL A 46 4.57 -3.65 12.94
CA VAL A 46 3.93 -4.93 13.29
C VAL A 46 3.78 -5.06 14.83
N PRO A 47 2.54 -5.18 15.35
CA PRO A 47 2.25 -5.38 16.76
C PRO A 47 2.77 -6.72 17.22
N TYR A 48 3.27 -6.75 18.45
CA TYR A 48 3.73 -7.99 19.04
C TYR A 48 2.55 -8.94 19.28
N SER A 49 2.64 -10.16 18.77
CA SER A 49 1.67 -11.21 19.03
C SER A 49 2.31 -12.60 18.92
N GLN A 50 2.00 -13.47 19.89
CA GLN A 50 2.44 -14.87 19.87
C GLN A 50 1.53 -15.79 19.06
N ILE A 51 0.37 -15.27 18.60
CA ILE A 51 -0.65 -16.07 17.90
C ILE A 51 -0.94 -15.58 16.48
N ARG A 52 -0.46 -14.38 16.11
CA ARG A 52 -0.64 -13.80 14.77
C ARG A 52 0.62 -13.98 13.92
N THR A 53 0.44 -13.90 12.62
CA THR A 53 1.52 -13.86 11.65
C THR A 53 1.52 -12.54 10.87
N PHE A 54 2.66 -12.20 10.29
CA PHE A 54 2.83 -11.13 9.30
C PHE A 54 3.71 -11.68 8.18
N ARG A 55 3.23 -11.60 6.93
CA ARG A 55 3.86 -12.20 5.74
C ARG A 55 4.12 -13.70 5.92
N GLY A 56 3.24 -14.36 6.65
CA GLY A 56 3.28 -15.76 7.05
C GLY A 56 4.34 -16.12 8.11
N TYR A 57 5.00 -15.17 8.77
CA TYR A 57 5.91 -15.40 9.90
C TYR A 57 5.28 -14.96 11.21
N ARG A 58 5.56 -15.61 12.35
CA ARG A 58 4.96 -15.18 13.63
C ARG A 58 5.29 -13.72 13.96
N ALA A 59 4.32 -12.98 14.49
CA ALA A 59 4.47 -11.58 14.91
C ALA A 59 5.18 -11.43 16.27
N ASP A 60 6.13 -12.33 16.57
CA ASP A 60 6.93 -12.37 17.79
C ASP A 60 8.41 -12.14 17.50
N CYS A 61 9.25 -12.05 18.53
CA CYS A 61 10.68 -11.79 18.39
C CYS A 61 11.41 -12.75 17.43
N SER A 62 11.09 -14.04 17.49
CA SER A 62 11.73 -15.08 16.70
C SER A 62 11.13 -15.23 15.30
N GLY A 63 9.84 -14.93 15.16
CA GLY A 63 9.20 -14.85 13.85
C GLY A 63 9.68 -13.62 13.07
N PHE A 64 9.90 -12.47 13.72
CA PHE A 64 10.57 -11.31 13.14
C PHE A 64 11.97 -11.64 12.58
N VAL A 65 12.82 -12.32 13.37
CA VAL A 65 14.14 -12.74 12.90
C VAL A 65 14.04 -13.76 11.77
N SER A 66 13.08 -14.69 11.86
CA SER A 66 12.82 -15.67 10.80
C SER A 66 12.40 -14.98 9.50
N TYR A 67 11.59 -13.94 9.58
CA TYR A 67 11.25 -13.09 8.44
C TYR A 67 12.48 -12.37 7.91
N ALA A 68 13.27 -11.71 8.76
CA ALA A 68 14.44 -10.95 8.33
C ALA A 68 15.47 -11.85 7.61
N TRP A 69 15.65 -13.09 8.06
CA TRP A 69 16.50 -14.10 7.43
C TRP A 69 15.82 -14.92 6.32
N ASN A 70 14.54 -14.66 6.03
CA ASN A 70 13.75 -15.38 5.03
C ASN A 70 13.70 -16.91 5.23
N LEU A 71 13.49 -17.36 6.47
CA LEU A 71 13.55 -18.78 6.83
C LEU A 71 12.28 -19.57 6.44
N TYR A 72 12.48 -20.75 5.87
CA TYR A 72 11.41 -21.71 5.59
C TYR A 72 11.56 -23.00 6.43
N PRO A 73 10.46 -23.73 6.68
CA PRO A 73 9.08 -23.39 6.32
C PRO A 73 8.48 -22.31 7.22
N LYS A 74 7.48 -21.60 6.70
CA LYS A 74 6.62 -20.71 7.49
C LYS A 74 5.82 -21.54 8.52
N PRO A 75 5.57 -21.04 9.75
CA PRO A 75 5.70 -19.64 10.17
C PRO A 75 7.05 -19.23 10.77
N GLY A 76 8.12 -19.95 10.42
CA GLY A 76 9.49 -19.65 10.83
C GLY A 76 9.89 -20.28 12.15
N HIS A 77 11.16 -20.12 12.51
CA HIS A 77 11.77 -20.71 13.70
C HIS A 77 11.40 -19.94 14.97
N VAL A 78 11.33 -20.66 16.09
CA VAL A 78 11.20 -20.10 17.45
C VAL A 78 12.57 -19.88 18.10
N THR A 79 12.62 -19.09 19.16
CA THR A 79 13.85 -18.68 19.86
C THR A 79 14.81 -19.83 20.20
N TRP A 80 14.28 -20.99 20.62
CA TRP A 80 15.10 -22.17 20.94
C TRP A 80 15.50 -23.01 19.72
N THR A 81 14.86 -22.82 18.56
CA THR A 81 15.21 -23.50 17.29
C THR A 81 16.08 -22.66 16.36
N LEU A 82 16.18 -21.34 16.54
CA LEU A 82 17.10 -20.48 15.78
C LEU A 82 18.57 -20.96 15.79
N PRO A 83 19.08 -21.63 16.85
CA PRO A 83 20.40 -22.25 16.80
C PRO A 83 20.58 -23.31 15.71
N SER A 84 19.53 -23.92 15.17
CA SER A 84 19.64 -24.89 14.06
C SER A 84 19.87 -24.22 12.71
N ARG A 85 19.68 -22.89 12.63
CA ARG A 85 19.88 -22.08 11.42
C ARG A 85 21.06 -21.12 11.56
N SER A 86 21.71 -21.07 12.71
CA SER A 86 22.78 -20.11 12.98
C SER A 86 23.88 -20.72 13.82
N TYR A 87 25.09 -20.15 13.78
CA TYR A 87 26.22 -20.55 14.63
C TYR A 87 26.66 -19.40 15.53
N ARG A 88 27.35 -19.71 16.64
CA ARG A 88 27.88 -18.69 17.56
C ARG A 88 29.02 -17.93 16.90
N ILE A 89 29.07 -16.63 17.14
CA ILE A 89 30.19 -15.76 16.78
C ILE A 89 30.66 -14.97 18.01
N SER A 90 31.86 -14.42 17.97
CA SER A 90 32.37 -13.51 19.00
C SER A 90 31.77 -12.11 18.88
N LYS A 91 31.89 -11.30 19.95
CA LYS A 91 31.51 -9.89 19.95
C LYS A 91 32.19 -9.10 18.82
N SER A 92 33.46 -9.40 18.55
CA SER A 92 34.27 -8.71 17.54
C SER A 92 33.78 -8.97 16.12
N GLU A 93 33.12 -10.09 15.89
CA GLU A 93 32.66 -10.52 14.57
C GLU A 93 31.29 -9.97 14.18
N LEU A 94 30.54 -9.37 15.11
CA LEU A 94 29.20 -8.84 14.86
C LEU A 94 29.16 -7.88 13.66
N LYS A 95 28.26 -8.18 12.73
CA LYS A 95 27.94 -7.39 11.53
C LYS A 95 26.43 -7.22 11.40
N PRO A 96 25.94 -6.17 10.72
CA PRO A 96 24.51 -5.99 10.46
C PRO A 96 23.87 -7.25 9.86
N GLY A 97 22.71 -7.66 10.40
CA GLY A 97 22.01 -8.88 10.01
C GLY A 97 22.36 -10.12 10.87
N ASP A 98 23.35 -10.03 11.77
CA ASP A 98 23.55 -11.01 12.84
C ASP A 98 22.53 -10.78 13.97
N ILE A 99 22.40 -11.71 14.92
CA ILE A 99 21.45 -11.61 16.04
C ILE A 99 22.13 -11.72 17.41
N MET A 100 21.48 -11.15 18.42
CA MET A 100 21.76 -11.44 19.84
C MET A 100 20.65 -12.34 20.36
N LEU A 101 20.99 -13.59 20.72
CA LEU A 101 20.02 -14.63 21.06
C LEU A 101 20.17 -15.11 22.51
N ASN A 102 19.08 -15.02 23.27
CA ASN A 102 18.85 -15.83 24.46
C ASN A 102 17.76 -16.86 24.15
N THR A 103 18.16 -18.13 23.99
CA THR A 103 17.27 -19.22 23.53
C THR A 103 16.04 -19.45 24.39
N ARG A 104 16.04 -18.98 25.64
CA ARG A 104 14.93 -19.13 26.59
C ARG A 104 14.04 -17.89 26.71
N LYS A 105 14.46 -16.74 26.19
CA LYS A 105 13.77 -15.46 26.44
C LYS A 105 13.43 -14.70 25.17
N HIS A 106 14.45 -14.34 24.37
CA HIS A 106 14.27 -13.31 23.35
C HIS A 106 15.40 -13.31 22.32
N VAL A 107 15.16 -12.63 21.20
CA VAL A 107 16.14 -12.42 20.14
C VAL A 107 15.97 -11.03 19.54
N VAL A 108 17.10 -10.37 19.24
CA VAL A 108 17.12 -9.10 18.51
C VAL A 108 18.08 -9.16 17.32
N LEU A 109 17.81 -8.35 16.29
CA LEU A 109 18.64 -8.28 15.09
C LEU A 109 19.60 -7.08 15.17
N PHE A 110 20.90 -7.36 15.13
CA PHE A 110 21.96 -6.36 15.21
C PHE A 110 22.05 -5.57 13.90
N ALA A 111 22.01 -4.24 13.99
CA ALA A 111 22.07 -3.33 12.85
C ALA A 111 23.37 -2.52 12.77
N GLY A 112 24.24 -2.61 13.80
CA GLY A 112 25.53 -1.91 13.85
C GLY A 112 25.86 -1.40 15.24
N TRP A 113 27.14 -1.16 15.52
CA TRP A 113 27.56 -0.54 16.77
C TRP A 113 27.12 0.93 16.82
N ALA A 114 26.55 1.35 17.96
CA ALA A 114 26.10 2.72 18.18
C ALA A 114 27.18 3.59 18.84
N ASP A 115 28.29 2.98 19.28
CA ASP A 115 29.46 3.66 19.82
C ASP A 115 30.77 2.96 19.42
N SER A 116 31.87 3.71 19.41
CA SER A 116 33.21 3.18 19.12
C SER A 116 33.70 2.19 20.17
N ALA A 117 33.27 2.37 21.43
CA ALA A 117 33.58 1.48 22.55
C ALA A 117 32.83 0.13 22.48
N ARG A 118 31.88 -0.03 21.54
CA ARG A 118 31.06 -1.24 21.36
C ARG A 118 30.34 -1.64 22.66
N THR A 119 29.83 -0.67 23.40
CA THR A 119 29.04 -0.89 24.62
C THR A 119 27.54 -0.89 24.33
N LYS A 120 27.12 -0.37 23.17
CA LYS A 120 25.73 -0.32 22.71
C LYS A 120 25.62 -0.46 21.20
N TYR A 121 24.50 -0.94 20.71
CA TYR A 121 24.27 -1.21 19.29
C TYR A 121 22.87 -0.80 18.85
N TYR A 122 22.71 -0.46 17.58
CA TYR A 122 21.41 -0.30 16.96
C TYR A 122 20.80 -1.69 16.72
N ALA A 123 19.53 -1.87 17.09
CA ALA A 123 18.82 -3.13 16.91
C ALA A 123 17.44 -2.92 16.30
N TYR A 124 17.05 -3.85 15.42
CA TYR A 124 15.65 -4.06 15.07
C TYR A 124 15.08 -5.18 15.94
N GLU A 125 13.89 -4.96 16.47
CA GLU A 125 13.31 -5.84 17.49
C GLU A 125 11.78 -5.87 17.40
N GLN A 126 11.22 -7.05 17.65
CA GLN A 126 9.79 -7.26 17.88
C GLN A 126 9.59 -7.61 19.35
N ARG A 127 9.19 -6.63 20.17
CA ARG A 127 9.18 -6.70 21.64
C ARG A 127 7.78 -6.71 22.23
N GLY A 128 7.55 -7.57 23.22
CA GLY A 128 6.30 -7.59 23.99
C GLY A 128 6.02 -6.22 24.63
N GLY A 129 4.80 -5.71 24.43
CA GLY A 129 4.36 -4.42 24.96
C GLY A 129 4.80 -3.17 24.16
N GLN A 130 5.78 -3.27 23.27
CA GLN A 130 6.24 -2.15 22.43
C GLN A 130 6.00 -2.37 20.93
N GLY A 131 5.75 -3.61 20.50
CA GLY A 131 5.60 -3.92 19.09
C GLY A 131 6.95 -3.91 18.37
N SER A 132 6.96 -3.40 17.14
CA SER A 132 8.16 -3.30 16.34
C SER A 132 8.93 -2.02 16.65
N ILE A 133 10.24 -2.15 16.90
CA ILE A 133 11.07 -1.01 17.31
C ILE A 133 12.48 -1.08 16.69
N PHE A 134 12.99 0.09 16.31
CA PHE A 134 14.41 0.31 16.01
C PHE A 134 14.99 1.26 17.04
N TRP A 135 15.98 0.81 17.80
CA TRP A 135 16.49 1.58 18.94
C TRP A 135 17.91 1.16 19.35
N VAL A 136 18.48 1.90 20.29
CA VAL A 136 19.83 1.67 20.82
C VAL A 136 19.76 0.75 22.04
N VAL A 137 20.43 -0.39 21.96
CA VAL A 137 20.41 -1.47 22.95
C VAL A 137 21.78 -1.59 23.63
N PRO A 138 21.87 -1.66 24.97
CA PRO A 138 23.13 -1.93 25.66
C PRO A 138 23.59 -3.37 25.37
N TYR A 139 24.90 -3.58 25.21
CA TYR A 139 25.47 -4.90 25.01
C TYR A 139 25.60 -5.67 26.34
N PRO A 140 25.26 -6.98 26.40
CA PRO A 140 24.73 -7.82 25.31
C PRO A 140 23.23 -7.62 25.05
N TYR A 141 22.47 -7.26 26.08
CA TYR A 141 21.08 -6.80 26.03
C TYR A 141 20.75 -6.06 27.35
N ILE A 142 19.51 -5.55 27.51
CA ILE A 142 19.06 -4.84 28.72
C ILE A 142 19.43 -5.63 30.00
N GLY A 143 19.96 -4.92 30.99
CA GLY A 143 20.34 -5.51 32.28
C GLY A 143 21.63 -6.32 32.25
N GLY A 144 22.33 -6.37 31.11
CA GLY A 144 23.62 -7.04 31.01
C GLY A 144 23.56 -8.57 31.03
N ASP A 145 22.40 -9.19 30.72
CA ASP A 145 22.21 -10.64 30.81
C ASP A 145 23.22 -11.40 29.91
N PRO A 146 24.20 -12.13 30.49
CA PRO A 146 25.26 -12.78 29.72
C PRO A 146 24.76 -13.97 28.90
N SER A 147 23.48 -14.37 29.08
CA SER A 147 22.86 -15.45 28.32
C SER A 147 22.52 -15.07 26.88
N TYR A 148 22.66 -13.79 26.51
CA TYR A 148 22.54 -13.34 25.12
C TYR A 148 23.86 -13.55 24.38
N HIS A 149 23.83 -14.44 23.39
CA HIS A 149 25.00 -14.80 22.61
C HIS A 149 24.88 -14.28 21.17
N PRO A 150 25.93 -13.66 20.61
CA PRO A 150 25.97 -13.32 19.21
C PRO A 150 25.88 -14.56 18.31
N ARG A 151 25.05 -14.51 17.28
CA ARG A 151 24.93 -15.60 16.29
C ARG A 151 24.80 -15.09 14.87
N ARG A 152 25.31 -15.87 13.93
CA ARG A 152 25.25 -15.62 12.49
C ARG A 152 24.44 -16.69 11.78
N PHE A 153 23.56 -16.27 10.88
CA PHE A 153 22.81 -17.16 10.00
C PHE A 153 23.76 -17.90 9.03
N TYR A 154 23.50 -19.17 8.73
CA TYR A 154 24.40 -19.95 7.86
C TYR A 154 24.45 -19.41 6.42
N ASP A 155 23.31 -19.00 5.86
CA ASP A 155 23.19 -18.63 4.45
C ASP A 155 23.30 -17.11 4.22
N ILE A 156 23.81 -16.35 5.20
CA ILE A 156 24.04 -14.90 5.05
C ILE A 156 25.40 -14.61 4.41
N VAL A 157 25.41 -13.79 3.36
CA VAL A 157 26.62 -13.34 2.68
C VAL A 157 26.81 -11.83 2.81
N ASP A 158 28.06 -11.38 2.83
CA ASP A 158 28.37 -9.95 2.75
C ASP A 158 27.99 -9.42 1.35
N ASP A 159 27.56 -8.17 1.27
CA ASP A 159 27.20 -7.54 0.00
C ASP A 159 28.40 -7.51 -0.97
N PRO A 160 28.21 -7.79 -2.28
CA PRO A 160 29.27 -7.62 -3.27
C PRO A 160 29.89 -6.22 -3.19
N LEU A 161 31.21 -6.10 -3.38
CA LEU A 161 31.97 -4.84 -3.22
C LEU A 161 31.38 -3.65 -4.00
N VAL A 162 30.69 -3.92 -5.10
CA VAL A 162 29.98 -2.93 -5.94
C VAL A 162 28.80 -2.28 -5.20
N ASN A 163 28.03 -3.05 -4.42
CA ASN A 163 26.91 -2.52 -3.62
C ASN A 163 27.40 -1.70 -2.43
N LYS A 164 28.55 -2.06 -1.84
CA LYS A 164 29.20 -1.27 -0.81
C LYS A 164 29.67 0.09 -1.36
N ALA A 165 30.25 0.11 -2.56
CA ALA A 165 30.65 1.34 -3.26
C ALA A 165 29.46 2.23 -3.63
N LEU A 166 28.36 1.65 -4.14
CA LEU A 166 27.10 2.36 -4.38
C LEU A 166 26.48 2.91 -3.09
N SER A 167 26.50 2.14 -2.00
CA SER A 167 25.97 2.60 -0.70
C SER A 167 26.84 3.71 -0.08
N LEU A 168 28.16 3.67 -0.28
CA LEU A 168 29.09 4.71 0.18
C LEU A 168 28.95 5.97 -0.66
N PHE A 169 28.73 5.84 -1.98
CA PHE A 169 28.43 6.96 -2.86
C PHE A 169 27.09 7.62 -2.50
N LYS A 170 26.05 6.81 -2.22
CA LYS A 170 24.74 7.29 -1.76
C LYS A 170 24.82 7.96 -0.39
N LYS A 171 25.53 7.36 0.58
CA LYS A 171 25.79 7.95 1.91
C LYS A 171 26.58 9.26 1.85
N SER A 172 27.56 9.37 0.96
CA SER A 172 28.35 10.58 0.76
C SER A 172 27.48 11.71 0.18
N PHE A 173 26.55 11.37 -0.72
CA PHE A 173 25.59 12.30 -1.30
C PHE A 173 24.51 12.72 -0.29
N ASP A 174 23.94 11.77 0.47
CA ASP A 174 22.94 12.04 1.50
C ASP A 174 23.53 12.82 2.69
N GLY A 175 24.81 12.60 3.02
CA GLY A 175 25.53 13.32 4.08
C GLY A 175 25.74 14.81 3.77
N TYR A 176 25.76 15.20 2.50
CA TYR A 176 25.84 16.61 2.08
C TYR A 176 24.47 17.32 2.19
N ILE A 177 23.36 16.58 2.12
CA ILE A 177 21.99 17.09 2.25
C ILE A 177 21.56 17.16 3.73
N ASN A 178 21.96 16.20 4.56
CA ASN A 178 21.56 16.09 5.98
C ASN A 178 22.27 17.08 6.93
N GLY A 179 23.09 18.00 6.42
CA GLY A 179 23.62 19.12 7.20
C GLY A 179 22.58 20.19 7.55
N LEU A 180 21.32 20.02 7.12
CA LEU A 180 20.21 20.92 7.40
C LEU A 180 19.05 20.14 8.07
N SER A 181 18.96 20.28 9.39
CA SER A 181 17.86 19.87 10.28
C SER A 181 17.51 18.36 10.41
N GLU A 182 17.48 17.89 11.66
CA GLU A 182 16.98 16.58 12.06
C GLU A 182 15.48 16.45 11.76
N VAL A 183 15.13 15.85 10.62
CA VAL A 183 13.77 15.38 10.34
C VAL A 183 13.72 13.88 10.66
N PRO A 184 12.83 13.41 11.55
CA PRO A 184 12.62 11.98 11.79
C PRO A 184 12.28 11.28 10.47
N GLN A 185 12.99 10.20 10.13
CA GLN A 185 12.67 9.43 8.92
C GLN A 185 11.22 8.96 8.97
N ARG A 186 10.38 9.50 8.06
CA ARG A 186 9.06 8.96 7.76
C ARG A 186 9.23 7.53 7.27
N VAL A 187 8.44 6.65 7.84
CA VAL A 187 8.56 5.22 7.69
C VAL A 187 7.61 4.78 6.58
N LYS A 188 8.11 4.11 5.53
CA LYS A 188 7.32 3.65 4.37
C LYS A 188 6.16 2.76 4.80
N LYS A 189 4.96 3.33 4.87
CA LYS A 189 3.69 2.64 5.13
C LYS A 189 3.01 2.32 3.81
N THR A 190 3.49 1.31 3.10
CA THR A 190 2.68 0.69 2.04
C THR A 190 1.63 -0.19 2.69
N PHE A 191 0.53 0.41 3.16
CA PHE A 191 -0.72 -0.34 3.26
C PHE A 191 -1.16 -0.61 1.83
N ALA A 192 -0.78 -1.76 1.28
CA ALA A 192 -1.32 -2.23 0.03
C ALA A 192 -2.82 -2.45 0.25
N LYS A 193 -3.63 -1.45 -0.13
CA LYS A 193 -5.09 -1.44 0.08
C LYS A 193 -5.79 -2.67 -0.50
N SER A 194 -5.12 -3.42 -1.36
CA SER A 194 -5.67 -4.57 -2.05
C SER A 194 -4.79 -5.82 -2.00
N GLU A 195 -3.81 -5.93 -1.09
CA GLU A 195 -3.09 -7.20 -0.91
C GLU A 195 -3.93 -8.18 -0.08
N VAL A 196 -4.33 -9.33 -0.64
CA VAL A 196 -5.33 -10.22 -0.04
C VAL A 196 -4.81 -11.62 0.34
N ASN A 197 -3.50 -11.86 0.22
CA ASN A 197 -2.90 -13.19 0.35
C ASN A 197 -1.51 -13.24 1.02
N GLU A 198 -1.01 -12.14 1.58
CA GLU A 198 0.30 -12.06 2.25
C GLU A 198 1.52 -12.33 1.35
N ASP A 199 1.42 -12.20 0.02
CA ASP A 199 2.56 -12.37 -0.89
C ASP A 199 3.35 -11.09 -1.16
N GLY A 200 2.87 -9.95 -0.65
CA GLY A 200 3.48 -8.64 -0.82
C GLY A 200 3.17 -7.94 -2.14
N LEU A 201 2.28 -8.50 -2.98
CA LEU A 201 1.77 -7.90 -4.20
C LEU A 201 0.32 -7.47 -4.00
N SER A 202 -0.06 -6.36 -4.61
CA SER A 202 -1.45 -5.92 -4.65
C SER A 202 -2.27 -6.78 -5.61
N GLU A 203 -3.57 -6.94 -5.32
CA GLU A 203 -4.52 -7.54 -6.24
C GLU A 203 -5.43 -6.54 -6.89
N VAL A 204 -6.00 -6.95 -8.03
CA VAL A 204 -7.15 -6.28 -8.62
C VAL A 204 -8.41 -7.07 -8.26
N SER A 205 -9.36 -6.44 -7.57
CA SER A 205 -10.57 -7.11 -7.11
C SER A 205 -11.83 -6.45 -7.67
N PHE A 206 -12.84 -7.27 -7.95
CA PHE A 206 -14.12 -6.80 -8.47
C PHE A 206 -15.28 -7.58 -7.88
N LEU A 207 -16.40 -6.90 -7.67
CA LEU A 207 -17.71 -7.56 -7.59
C LEU A 207 -18.31 -7.66 -8.98
N TYR A 208 -18.54 -8.88 -9.45
CA TYR A 208 -19.08 -9.19 -10.76
C TYR A 208 -20.51 -9.72 -10.66
N GLY A 209 -21.44 -9.14 -11.42
CA GLY A 209 -22.83 -9.62 -11.51
C GLY A 209 -23.03 -10.55 -12.69
N GLY A 210 -23.36 -11.82 -12.43
CA GLY A 210 -23.63 -12.83 -13.46
C GLY A 210 -25.07 -13.38 -13.42
N PRO A 211 -25.43 -14.24 -14.37
CA PRO A 211 -26.75 -14.90 -14.40
C PRO A 211 -27.02 -15.74 -13.14
N ASP A 212 -25.96 -16.29 -12.53
CA ASP A 212 -26.03 -17.15 -11.34
C ASP A 212 -25.95 -16.38 -10.01
N GLY A 213 -25.91 -15.05 -10.07
CA GLY A 213 -25.74 -14.18 -8.91
C GLY A 213 -24.43 -13.38 -8.94
N SER A 214 -24.15 -12.69 -7.85
CA SER A 214 -22.96 -11.86 -7.72
C SER A 214 -21.77 -12.68 -7.21
N THR A 215 -20.59 -12.39 -7.72
CA THR A 215 -19.33 -13.08 -7.40
C THR A 215 -18.25 -12.08 -7.13
N GLN A 216 -17.39 -12.33 -6.14
CA GLN A 216 -16.16 -11.56 -6.00
C GLN A 216 -15.03 -12.31 -6.71
N TRP A 217 -14.29 -11.59 -7.55
CA TRP A 217 -13.12 -12.09 -8.25
C TRP A 217 -11.91 -11.27 -7.84
N ASN A 218 -10.84 -11.96 -7.47
CA ASN A 218 -9.54 -11.35 -7.26
C ASN A 218 -8.62 -11.83 -8.38
N PHE A 219 -7.91 -10.91 -9.01
CA PHE A 219 -6.89 -11.16 -10.00
C PHE A 219 -5.55 -11.10 -9.28
N PHE A 220 -5.06 -12.28 -8.90
CA PHE A 220 -3.82 -12.46 -8.16
C PHE A 220 -2.62 -12.11 -9.03
N SER A 221 -1.79 -11.18 -8.56
CA SER A 221 -0.57 -10.83 -9.27
C SER A 221 0.49 -11.93 -9.08
N SER A 222 1.31 -12.15 -10.10
CA SER A 222 2.55 -12.91 -9.97
C SER A 222 3.80 -12.06 -10.17
N GLY A 223 3.65 -10.73 -10.15
CA GLY A 223 4.68 -9.76 -10.50
C GLY A 223 4.87 -9.54 -12.01
N VAL A 224 4.27 -10.39 -12.84
CA VAL A 224 4.44 -10.36 -14.31
C VAL A 224 3.14 -10.67 -15.08
N GLY A 225 2.05 -10.94 -14.38
CA GLY A 225 0.76 -11.36 -14.92
C GLY A 225 -0.32 -11.46 -13.84
N PHE A 226 -1.57 -11.63 -14.27
CA PHE A 226 -2.70 -11.83 -13.35
C PHE A 226 -3.37 -13.20 -13.54
N LYS A 227 -3.71 -13.85 -12.42
CA LYS A 227 -4.53 -15.06 -12.39
C LYS A 227 -5.88 -14.77 -11.72
N PRO A 228 -7.01 -14.76 -12.46
CA PRO A 228 -8.32 -14.57 -11.85
C PRO A 228 -8.72 -15.80 -11.03
N ILE A 229 -9.19 -15.55 -9.82
CA ILE A 229 -9.81 -16.56 -8.95
C ILE A 229 -11.14 -15.98 -8.45
N LYS A 230 -12.19 -16.79 -8.54
CA LYS A 230 -13.47 -16.48 -7.90
C LYS A 230 -13.35 -16.79 -6.42
N VAL A 231 -13.25 -15.75 -5.60
CA VAL A 231 -13.01 -15.86 -4.15
C VAL A 231 -14.29 -15.93 -3.33
N TRP A 232 -15.43 -15.55 -3.93
CA TRP A 232 -16.74 -15.65 -3.30
C TRP A 232 -17.87 -15.79 -4.34
N GLN A 233 -18.93 -16.52 -3.97
CA GLN A 233 -20.14 -16.72 -4.76
C GLN A 233 -21.38 -16.46 -3.90
N GLY A 234 -22.17 -15.47 -4.28
CA GLY A 234 -23.50 -15.24 -3.72
C GLY A 234 -24.53 -16.17 -4.34
N LYS A 235 -25.59 -16.47 -3.57
CA LYS A 235 -26.81 -17.10 -4.12
C LYS A 235 -27.46 -16.16 -5.14
N ARG A 236 -28.21 -16.73 -6.08
CA ARG A 236 -28.95 -15.96 -7.09
C ARG A 236 -29.84 -14.89 -6.43
N GLY A 237 -29.75 -13.66 -6.91
CA GLY A 237 -30.50 -12.51 -6.39
C GLY A 237 -29.92 -11.87 -5.12
N VAL A 238 -28.97 -12.50 -4.45
CA VAL A 238 -28.30 -11.97 -3.26
C VAL A 238 -27.14 -11.07 -3.68
N PHE A 239 -27.03 -9.91 -3.02
CA PHE A 239 -25.91 -8.99 -3.17
C PHE A 239 -25.73 -8.40 -4.58
N GLN A 240 -26.81 -7.90 -5.18
CA GLN A 240 -26.78 -7.30 -6.53
C GLN A 240 -25.77 -6.15 -6.65
N ILE A 241 -24.88 -6.21 -7.65
CA ILE A 241 -23.81 -5.22 -7.86
C ILE A 241 -24.34 -3.79 -8.04
N SER A 242 -25.52 -3.63 -8.62
CA SER A 242 -26.16 -2.33 -8.86
C SER A 242 -26.58 -1.60 -7.57
N ARG A 243 -26.49 -2.30 -6.44
CA ARG A 243 -26.88 -1.83 -5.09
C ARG A 243 -25.70 -1.84 -4.13
N ALA A 244 -24.49 -2.09 -4.63
CA ALA A 244 -23.28 -2.22 -3.84
C ALA A 244 -22.27 -1.12 -4.20
N LYS A 245 -21.48 -0.72 -3.21
CA LYS A 245 -20.22 0.01 -3.39
C LYS A 245 -19.13 -0.79 -2.70
N MET A 246 -17.94 -0.82 -3.27
CA MET A 246 -16.82 -1.61 -2.79
C MET A 246 -15.67 -0.70 -2.39
N ALA A 247 -15.00 -1.05 -1.30
CA ALA A 247 -13.70 -0.54 -0.92
C ALA A 247 -12.89 -1.67 -0.29
N MET A 248 -11.56 -1.57 -0.31
CA MET A 248 -10.68 -2.55 0.29
C MET A 248 -9.68 -1.89 1.23
N ILE A 249 -9.46 -2.55 2.35
CA ILE A 249 -8.51 -2.18 3.41
C ILE A 249 -8.45 -3.35 4.41
N ASP A 250 -7.40 -3.47 5.21
CA ASP A 250 -7.37 -4.42 6.32
C ASP A 250 -8.40 -4.04 7.38
N LEU A 251 -9.52 -4.76 7.50
CA LEU A 251 -10.61 -4.42 8.42
C LEU A 251 -10.45 -5.10 9.79
N ASN A 252 -9.47 -6.00 9.95
CA ASN A 252 -9.38 -6.85 11.15
C ASN A 252 -8.00 -6.83 11.84
N GLY A 253 -7.04 -6.13 11.25
CA GLY A 253 -5.69 -5.94 11.76
C GLY A 253 -4.81 -7.17 11.56
N ASP A 254 -5.07 -7.96 10.51
CA ASP A 254 -4.22 -9.09 10.10
C ASP A 254 -3.27 -8.74 8.95
N TYR A 255 -3.24 -7.47 8.53
CA TYR A 255 -2.44 -6.91 7.44
C TYR A 255 -2.85 -7.37 6.05
N ILE A 256 -3.94 -8.13 5.94
CA ILE A 256 -4.52 -8.53 4.67
C ILE A 256 -5.68 -7.59 4.38
N ALA A 257 -5.72 -7.05 3.18
CA ALA A 257 -6.87 -6.30 2.71
C ALA A 257 -8.13 -7.19 2.69
N ASP A 258 -9.15 -6.69 3.36
CA ASP A 258 -10.50 -7.22 3.35
C ASP A 258 -11.36 -6.38 2.40
N THR A 259 -12.52 -6.92 2.03
CA THR A 259 -13.48 -6.17 1.23
C THR A 259 -14.63 -5.65 2.08
N ALA A 260 -14.82 -4.34 2.06
CA ALA A 260 -16.01 -3.69 2.59
C ALA A 260 -17.02 -3.42 1.48
N TYR A 261 -18.27 -3.77 1.72
CA TYR A 261 -19.36 -3.39 0.84
C TYR A 261 -20.46 -2.61 1.56
N LEU A 262 -20.72 -1.41 1.06
CA LEU A 262 -21.91 -0.65 1.43
C LEU A 262 -23.06 -1.01 0.48
N TYR A 263 -24.12 -1.60 1.03
CA TYR A 263 -25.19 -2.25 0.27
C TYR A 263 -26.57 -1.70 0.61
N ARG A 264 -27.37 -1.37 -0.42
CA ARG A 264 -28.79 -0.98 -0.28
C ARG A 264 -29.67 -2.23 -0.20
N ASN A 265 -30.35 -2.46 0.91
CA ASN A 265 -31.27 -3.60 1.11
C ASN A 265 -32.67 -3.33 0.54
N PRO A 266 -33.46 -4.39 0.21
CA PRO A 266 -34.82 -4.24 -0.32
C PRO A 266 -35.77 -3.46 0.57
N ASP A 267 -35.59 -3.55 1.89
CA ASP A 267 -36.36 -2.85 2.92
C ASP A 267 -35.96 -1.37 3.11
N HIS A 268 -35.25 -0.79 2.15
CA HIS A 268 -34.74 0.58 2.17
C HIS A 268 -33.73 0.89 3.30
N THR A 269 -33.21 -0.12 3.98
CA THR A 269 -32.03 0.05 4.85
C THR A 269 -30.75 0.06 4.01
N THR A 270 -29.69 0.66 4.54
CA THR A 270 -28.33 0.50 4.03
C THR A 270 -27.54 -0.33 5.05
N SER A 271 -26.74 -1.28 4.58
CA SER A 271 -25.90 -2.13 5.42
C SER A 271 -24.45 -2.06 5.00
N LEU A 272 -23.53 -2.19 5.96
CA LEU A 272 -22.12 -2.37 5.71
C LEU A 272 -21.75 -3.82 5.99
N TRP A 273 -21.08 -4.45 5.04
CA TRP A 273 -20.64 -5.83 5.10
C TRP A 273 -19.13 -5.92 4.99
N HIS A 274 -18.49 -6.70 5.86
CA HIS A 274 -17.08 -7.04 5.76
C HIS A 274 -16.95 -8.47 5.21
N PHE A 275 -16.09 -8.63 4.22
CA PHE A 275 -15.71 -9.91 3.62
C PHE A 275 -14.23 -10.11 3.93
N TYR A 276 -13.97 -10.95 4.94
CA TYR A 276 -12.63 -11.16 5.47
C TYR A 276 -11.81 -12.09 4.57
N SER A 277 -10.64 -11.64 4.13
CA SER A 277 -9.74 -12.38 3.27
C SER A 277 -8.88 -13.35 4.08
N LYS A 278 -8.71 -14.58 3.59
CA LYS A 278 -7.74 -15.53 4.14
C LYS A 278 -7.42 -16.60 3.10
N ASN A 279 -6.14 -16.98 2.97
CA ASN A 279 -5.71 -18.03 2.04
C ASN A 279 -6.26 -17.83 0.62
N SER A 280 -6.17 -16.59 0.11
CA SER A 280 -6.66 -16.19 -1.22
C SER A 280 -8.17 -16.35 -1.45
N HIS A 281 -8.98 -16.48 -0.39
CA HIS A 281 -10.43 -16.61 -0.46
C HIS A 281 -11.13 -15.71 0.56
N VAL A 282 -12.43 -15.46 0.37
CA VAL A 282 -13.26 -14.90 1.43
C VAL A 282 -13.53 -15.98 2.47
N SER A 283 -13.01 -15.81 3.67
CA SER A 283 -13.16 -16.73 4.78
C SER A 283 -14.47 -16.56 5.54
N LYS A 284 -14.96 -15.31 5.64
CA LYS A 284 -16.13 -14.96 6.43
C LYS A 284 -16.78 -13.69 5.89
N THR A 285 -18.12 -13.67 5.89
CA THR A 285 -18.90 -12.48 5.56
C THR A 285 -19.71 -12.05 6.78
N VAL A 286 -19.66 -10.77 7.14
CA VAL A 286 -20.33 -10.25 8.34
C VAL A 286 -21.02 -8.94 8.02
N LYS A 287 -22.30 -8.83 8.33
CA LYS A 287 -22.99 -7.55 8.38
C LYS A 287 -22.62 -6.85 9.69
N VAL A 288 -21.79 -5.84 9.60
CA VAL A 288 -21.23 -5.14 10.78
C VAL A 288 -22.05 -3.92 11.18
N TRP A 289 -22.88 -3.40 10.27
CA TRP A 289 -23.76 -2.26 10.53
C TRP A 289 -24.99 -2.27 9.62
N GLN A 290 -26.10 -1.73 10.11
CA GLN A 290 -27.32 -1.51 9.32
C GLN A 290 -28.04 -0.25 9.80
N SER A 291 -28.50 0.58 8.85
CA SER A 291 -29.32 1.76 9.14
C SER A 291 -30.77 1.37 9.45
N LYS A 292 -31.52 2.29 10.09
CA LYS A 292 -32.99 2.27 9.99
C LYS A 292 -33.42 2.50 8.52
N PRO A 293 -34.62 2.05 8.10
CA PRO A 293 -35.12 2.32 6.76
C PRO A 293 -35.08 3.83 6.46
N ASN A 294 -34.58 4.21 5.27
CA ASN A 294 -34.45 5.60 4.81
C ASN A 294 -33.55 6.54 5.65
N ALA A 295 -32.94 6.07 6.74
CA ALA A 295 -32.07 6.90 7.58
C ALA A 295 -30.70 7.18 6.94
N PHE A 296 -30.25 6.30 6.04
CA PHE A 296 -29.05 6.48 5.23
C PHE A 296 -29.34 6.04 3.80
N GLU A 297 -29.39 6.97 2.86
CA GLU A 297 -29.64 6.67 1.45
C GLU A 297 -28.33 6.31 0.74
N TRP A 298 -28.11 5.02 0.51
CA TRP A 298 -26.94 4.52 -0.22
C TRP A 298 -26.65 5.29 -1.52
N SER A 299 -27.66 5.66 -2.30
CA SER A 299 -27.48 6.36 -3.60
C SER A 299 -26.84 7.75 -3.46
N ARG A 300 -26.89 8.35 -2.27
CA ARG A 300 -26.37 9.69 -1.98
C ARG A 300 -24.94 9.68 -1.43
N SER A 301 -24.32 8.51 -1.29
CA SER A 301 -22.95 8.40 -0.77
C SER A 301 -21.90 8.22 -1.87
N LYS A 302 -20.65 8.54 -1.58
CA LYS A 302 -19.44 7.95 -2.17
C LYS A 302 -18.68 7.31 -1.01
N ILE A 303 -17.93 6.24 -1.25
CA ILE A 303 -17.14 5.60 -0.18
C ILE A 303 -15.67 5.56 -0.53
N ALA A 304 -14.84 5.56 0.51
CA ALA A 304 -13.41 5.30 0.46
C ALA A 304 -13.01 4.55 1.75
N ALA A 305 -11.82 3.96 1.78
CA ALA A 305 -11.34 3.19 2.91
C ALA A 305 -9.90 3.58 3.29
N GLY A 306 -9.62 3.47 4.58
CA GLY A 306 -8.31 3.73 5.17
C GLY A 306 -8.39 3.78 6.69
N ASP A 307 -7.24 3.76 7.35
CA ASP A 307 -7.12 3.92 8.80
C ASP A 307 -7.15 5.42 9.16
N PHE A 308 -8.35 5.99 9.36
CA PHE A 308 -8.51 7.43 9.57
C PHE A 308 -8.13 7.85 11.00
N ASN A 309 -8.24 6.95 11.98
CA ASN A 309 -7.94 7.23 13.39
C ASN A 309 -6.53 6.80 13.82
N GLY A 310 -5.81 6.02 13.02
CA GLY A 310 -4.45 5.54 13.26
C GLY A 310 -4.38 4.36 14.23
N ASP A 311 -5.44 3.56 14.37
CA ASP A 311 -5.50 2.43 15.32
C ASP A 311 -5.01 1.10 14.73
N GLY A 312 -4.64 1.11 13.44
CA GLY A 312 -4.17 -0.06 12.69
C GLY A 312 -5.28 -0.94 12.14
N LEU A 313 -6.55 -0.52 12.22
CA LEU A 313 -7.67 -1.10 11.51
C LEU A 313 -8.14 -0.16 10.41
N GLY A 314 -8.63 -0.75 9.33
CA GLY A 314 -9.26 -0.04 8.24
C GLY A 314 -10.68 0.40 8.60
N ASP A 315 -10.98 1.63 8.26
CA ASP A 315 -12.29 2.25 8.42
C ASP A 315 -12.90 2.57 7.05
N ILE A 316 -14.19 2.91 7.04
CA ILE A 316 -14.91 3.34 5.83
C ILE A 316 -15.37 4.79 5.96
N ALA A 317 -14.95 5.65 5.05
CA ALA A 317 -15.50 7.00 4.90
C ALA A 317 -16.69 6.98 3.94
N ALA A 318 -17.76 7.70 4.29
CA ALA A 318 -18.89 7.96 3.41
C ALA A 318 -19.12 9.47 3.25
N PHE A 319 -18.83 9.98 2.06
CA PHE A 319 -19.15 11.35 1.66
C PHE A 319 -20.57 11.42 1.11
N TYR A 320 -21.44 12.17 1.78
CA TYR A 320 -22.88 12.06 1.69
C TYR A 320 -23.56 13.36 1.27
N LYS A 321 -24.37 13.30 0.21
CA LYS A 321 -25.12 14.44 -0.33
C LYS A 321 -26.29 14.85 0.59
N LYS A 322 -26.43 16.14 0.89
CA LYS A 322 -27.64 16.76 1.47
C LYS A 322 -28.33 17.67 0.45
N SER A 323 -29.41 18.34 0.86
CA SER A 323 -30.07 19.37 0.04
C SER A 323 -29.19 20.64 -0.03
N ASN A 324 -29.47 21.55 -0.97
CA ASN A 324 -28.80 22.86 -1.10
C ASN A 324 -27.28 22.74 -1.20
N ALA A 325 -26.81 21.80 -2.05
CA ALA A 325 -25.40 21.50 -2.26
C ALA A 325 -24.54 21.31 -0.98
N ARG A 326 -25.17 21.02 0.16
CA ARG A 326 -24.50 20.67 1.41
C ARG A 326 -24.03 19.22 1.37
N SER A 327 -22.90 18.93 1.99
CA SER A 327 -22.36 17.57 2.07
C SER A 327 -21.88 17.23 3.48
N LEU A 328 -21.91 15.94 3.83
CA LEU A 328 -21.42 15.41 5.10
C LEU A 328 -20.32 14.38 4.85
N ILE A 329 -19.45 14.16 5.83
CA ILE A 329 -18.57 12.98 5.87
C ILE A 329 -18.84 12.22 7.17
N TRP A 330 -19.23 10.95 7.01
CA TRP A 330 -19.31 9.97 8.08
C TRP A 330 -18.11 9.05 8.02
N ILE A 331 -17.46 8.78 9.15
CA ILE A 331 -16.46 7.71 9.28
C ILE A 331 -17.08 6.57 10.06
N PHE A 332 -17.04 5.39 9.47
CA PHE A 332 -17.50 4.13 10.03
C PHE A 332 -16.28 3.43 10.64
N PHE A 333 -16.01 3.70 11.92
CA PHE A 333 -14.85 3.13 12.61
C PHE A 333 -15.03 1.64 12.81
N THR A 334 -14.02 0.86 12.43
CA THR A 334 -14.02 -0.58 12.70
C THR A 334 -13.47 -0.84 14.10
N GLY A 335 -14.30 -1.43 14.96
CA GLY A 335 -13.89 -1.80 16.32
C GLY A 335 -13.22 -3.17 16.37
N ARG A 336 -12.30 -3.36 17.32
CA ARG A 336 -11.69 -4.67 17.62
C ARG A 336 -12.70 -5.71 18.13
N ASP A 337 -13.90 -5.28 18.49
CA ASP A 337 -15.05 -6.14 18.82
C ASP A 337 -15.80 -6.65 17.58
N GLY A 338 -15.37 -6.30 16.38
CA GLY A 338 -15.97 -6.69 15.11
C GLY A 338 -17.23 -5.90 14.75
N LYS A 339 -17.53 -4.82 15.47
CA LYS A 339 -18.63 -3.89 15.16
C LYS A 339 -18.11 -2.65 14.45
N VAL A 340 -19.03 -1.87 13.88
CA VAL A 340 -18.72 -0.60 13.24
C VAL A 340 -19.50 0.54 13.87
N TYR A 341 -18.81 1.67 14.10
CA TYR A 341 -19.32 2.83 14.80
C TYR A 341 -19.30 4.07 13.89
N PRO A 342 -20.43 4.44 13.25
CA PRO A 342 -20.49 5.62 12.41
C PRO A 342 -20.46 6.92 13.23
N VAL A 343 -19.53 7.81 12.91
CA VAL A 343 -19.38 9.13 13.52
C VAL A 343 -19.33 10.18 12.41
N LYS A 344 -20.09 11.26 12.56
CA LYS A 344 -20.02 12.39 11.63
C LYS A 344 -18.78 13.22 11.93
N TRP A 345 -17.86 13.29 10.98
CA TRP A 345 -16.61 14.03 11.12
C TRP A 345 -16.64 15.40 10.46
N TRP A 346 -17.51 15.59 9.48
CA TRP A 346 -17.60 16.86 8.76
C TRP A 346 -18.99 17.10 8.19
N ASP A 347 -19.32 18.38 8.09
CA ASP A 347 -20.61 18.89 7.74
C ASP A 347 -20.44 20.29 7.13
N SER A 348 -20.60 20.41 5.82
CA SER A 348 -20.45 21.70 5.14
C SER A 348 -21.61 22.64 5.47
N ALA A 349 -21.37 23.93 5.28
CA ALA A 349 -22.45 24.89 5.09
C ALA A 349 -23.23 24.57 3.78
N SER A 350 -24.39 25.21 3.63
CA SER A 350 -25.15 25.13 2.38
C SER A 350 -24.36 25.78 1.25
N ASP A 351 -24.43 25.18 0.06
CA ASP A 351 -23.77 25.63 -1.17
C ASP A 351 -22.23 25.76 -1.12
N GLU A 352 -21.60 25.29 -0.03
CA GLU A 352 -20.15 25.34 0.15
C GLU A 352 -19.43 24.24 -0.65
N PHE A 353 -19.92 23.00 -0.60
CA PHE A 353 -19.21 21.85 -1.15
C PHE A 353 -20.18 20.80 -1.71
N ASP A 354 -20.47 20.90 -3.00
CA ASP A 354 -21.44 20.05 -3.67
C ASP A 354 -20.89 18.64 -3.93
N TRP A 355 -21.55 17.65 -3.35
CA TRP A 355 -21.27 16.25 -3.56
C TRP A 355 -21.17 15.86 -5.04
N GLY A 356 -21.99 16.47 -5.90
CA GLY A 356 -22.03 16.18 -7.34
C GLY A 356 -20.77 16.58 -8.09
N ARG A 357 -20.01 17.55 -7.57
CA ARG A 357 -18.82 18.14 -8.20
C ARG A 357 -17.51 17.49 -7.79
N ALA A 358 -17.54 16.64 -6.75
CA ALA A 358 -16.33 16.07 -6.17
C ALA A 358 -16.08 14.63 -6.63
N LYS A 359 -14.85 14.27 -7.00
CA LYS A 359 -14.37 12.88 -7.06
C LYS A 359 -13.51 12.62 -5.84
N MET A 360 -13.69 11.48 -5.20
CA MET A 360 -13.09 11.19 -3.89
C MET A 360 -12.11 10.03 -3.97
N THR A 361 -11.00 10.13 -3.24
CA THR A 361 -10.05 9.05 -2.96
C THR A 361 -9.49 9.24 -1.55
N SER A 362 -8.65 8.32 -1.08
CA SER A 362 -8.06 8.34 0.26
C SER A 362 -6.63 7.80 0.25
N GLY A 363 -5.80 8.28 1.18
CA GLY A 363 -4.39 7.94 1.33
C GLY A 363 -3.75 8.80 2.40
N ASP A 364 -2.55 8.47 2.88
CA ASP A 364 -1.79 9.30 3.82
C ASP A 364 -1.03 10.38 3.03
N TYR A 365 -1.69 11.48 2.66
CA TYR A 365 -1.08 12.47 1.76
C TYR A 365 -0.10 13.40 2.49
N ASN A 366 -0.17 13.48 3.81
CA ASN A 366 0.71 14.32 4.63
C ASN A 366 1.78 13.54 5.41
N GLY A 367 1.80 12.20 5.31
CA GLY A 367 2.79 11.31 5.91
C GLY A 367 2.69 11.20 7.43
N ASP A 368 1.54 11.51 8.02
CA ASP A 368 1.35 11.52 9.47
C ASP A 368 0.94 10.15 10.05
N GLY A 369 0.81 9.16 9.18
CA GLY A 369 0.48 7.79 9.47
C GLY A 369 -1.01 7.49 9.59
N ARG A 370 -1.90 8.47 9.37
CA ARG A 370 -3.35 8.30 9.23
C ARG A 370 -3.75 8.47 7.77
N THR A 371 -4.86 7.85 7.40
CA THR A 371 -5.45 8.06 6.09
C THR A 371 -6.20 9.39 6.08
N ASP A 372 -6.01 10.17 5.03
CA ASP A 372 -6.74 11.39 4.72
C ASP A 372 -7.76 11.16 3.58
N LEU A 373 -8.62 12.15 3.35
CA LEU A 373 -9.49 12.19 2.18
C LEU A 373 -9.05 13.26 1.19
N VAL A 374 -9.12 12.94 -0.09
CA VAL A 374 -8.91 13.91 -1.17
C VAL A 374 -10.18 14.03 -2.01
N PHE A 375 -10.47 15.27 -2.40
CA PHE A 375 -11.50 15.61 -3.35
C PHE A 375 -10.95 16.40 -4.54
N LEU A 376 -11.00 15.81 -5.74
CA LEU A 376 -10.89 16.55 -7.00
C LEU A 376 -12.24 17.21 -7.27
N TYR A 377 -12.30 18.53 -7.15
CA TYR A 377 -13.52 19.32 -7.13
C TYR A 377 -13.63 20.25 -8.34
N ASP A 378 -14.81 20.28 -8.95
CA ASP A 378 -15.12 21.09 -10.11
C ASP A 378 -15.74 22.45 -9.72
N TYR A 379 -15.24 23.53 -10.30
CA TYR A 379 -15.83 24.88 -10.22
C TYR A 379 -16.28 25.34 -11.62
N PRO A 380 -17.50 24.97 -12.06
CA PRO A 380 -17.97 25.24 -13.42
C PRO A 380 -17.93 26.74 -13.79
N SER A 381 -18.27 27.62 -12.86
CA SER A 381 -18.36 29.06 -13.10
C SER A 381 -17.00 29.70 -13.44
N SER A 382 -15.92 29.25 -12.78
CA SER A 382 -14.56 29.71 -13.06
C SER A 382 -13.82 28.82 -14.06
N LYS A 383 -14.44 27.71 -14.51
CA LYS A 383 -13.80 26.65 -15.30
C LYS A 383 -12.55 26.07 -14.62
N GLU A 384 -12.49 26.14 -13.29
CA GLU A 384 -11.37 25.68 -12.49
C GLU A 384 -11.66 24.29 -11.93
N SER A 385 -10.61 23.49 -11.72
CA SER A 385 -10.64 22.29 -10.90
C SER A 385 -9.64 22.46 -9.77
N ALA A 386 -9.94 21.94 -8.59
CA ALA A 386 -9.04 21.98 -7.44
C ALA A 386 -8.92 20.61 -6.79
N ILE A 387 -7.81 20.38 -6.10
CA ILE A 387 -7.65 19.25 -5.21
C ILE A 387 -7.71 19.78 -3.78
N TRP A 388 -8.75 19.37 -3.06
CA TRP A 388 -8.90 19.60 -1.63
C TRP A 388 -8.47 18.38 -0.85
N VAL A 389 -7.68 18.59 0.20
CA VAL A 389 -7.22 17.56 1.13
C VAL A 389 -7.86 17.80 2.49
N PHE A 390 -8.48 16.75 3.00
CA PHE A 390 -9.15 16.67 4.28
C PHE A 390 -8.28 15.79 5.16
N ILE A 391 -7.39 16.43 5.91
CA ILE A 391 -6.37 15.79 6.74
C ILE A 391 -6.99 15.30 8.05
N SER A 392 -6.83 14.02 8.36
CA SER A 392 -7.46 13.38 9.51
C SER A 392 -6.84 13.82 10.84
N LYS A 393 -7.69 14.30 11.75
CA LYS A 393 -7.29 14.74 13.09
C LYS A 393 -7.27 13.58 14.07
N ARG A 394 -6.25 13.52 14.92
CA ARG A 394 -6.23 12.59 16.07
C ARG A 394 -7.42 12.79 17.02
N SER A 395 -7.91 14.02 17.17
CA SER A 395 -9.09 14.34 17.98
C SER A 395 -10.43 14.06 17.28
N GLY A 396 -10.41 13.60 16.04
CA GLY A 396 -11.57 13.43 15.18
C GLY A 396 -11.86 14.63 14.28
N GLY A 397 -12.46 14.37 13.12
CA GLY A 397 -12.72 15.37 12.09
C GLY A 397 -11.53 15.62 11.16
N PHE A 398 -11.61 16.70 10.37
CA PHE A 398 -10.59 17.03 9.36
C PHE A 398 -10.07 18.47 9.49
N TYR A 399 -8.82 18.69 9.11
CA TYR A 399 -8.37 19.99 8.60
C TYR A 399 -8.52 20.01 7.08
N THR A 400 -9.04 21.09 6.51
CA THR A 400 -9.37 21.16 5.09
C THR A 400 -8.53 22.20 4.38
N TYR A 401 -7.79 21.79 3.35
CA TYR A 401 -6.87 22.66 2.61
C TYR A 401 -6.99 22.42 1.12
N LYS A 402 -6.80 23.47 0.32
CA LYS A 402 -6.67 23.37 -1.13
C LYS A 402 -5.19 23.23 -1.48
N TRP A 403 -4.76 22.06 -1.94
CA TRP A 403 -3.36 21.78 -2.24
C TRP A 403 -3.01 22.01 -3.72
N TRP A 404 -4.02 22.13 -4.58
CA TRP A 404 -3.80 22.39 -5.99
C TRP A 404 -4.99 23.06 -6.66
N SER A 405 -4.70 23.84 -7.69
CA SER A 405 -5.66 24.45 -8.60
C SER A 405 -5.19 24.28 -10.05
N SER A 406 -6.14 24.04 -10.95
CA SER A 406 -5.86 23.89 -12.37
C SER A 406 -5.60 25.20 -13.10
N ASN A 407 -6.04 26.34 -12.54
CA ASN A 407 -6.08 27.62 -13.25
C ASN A 407 -6.70 27.48 -14.67
N GLY A 408 -7.72 26.63 -14.83
CA GLY A 408 -8.41 26.38 -16.09
C GLY A 408 -7.79 25.33 -17.03
N SER A 409 -6.62 24.77 -16.68
CA SER A 409 -5.89 23.82 -17.54
C SER A 409 -6.39 22.36 -17.47
N PHE A 410 -7.31 22.06 -16.55
CA PHE A 410 -7.77 20.70 -16.24
C PHE A 410 -9.26 20.71 -15.91
N GLU A 411 -9.99 19.71 -16.42
CA GLU A 411 -11.41 19.55 -16.17
C GLU A 411 -11.70 18.24 -15.41
N THR A 412 -12.34 18.36 -14.24
CA THR A 412 -12.63 17.23 -13.35
C THR A 412 -13.44 16.12 -14.03
N ASN A 413 -14.41 16.46 -14.88
CA ASN A 413 -15.27 15.50 -15.61
C ASN A 413 -14.49 14.56 -16.55
N ARG A 414 -13.27 14.91 -16.96
CA ARG A 414 -12.40 14.14 -17.87
C ARG A 414 -11.42 13.20 -17.16
N ALA A 415 -11.39 13.23 -15.82
CA ALA A 415 -10.46 12.45 -15.01
C ALA A 415 -11.12 11.23 -14.36
N LYS A 416 -10.39 10.13 -14.21
CA LYS A 416 -10.65 9.09 -13.20
C LYS A 416 -9.47 9.12 -12.25
N ILE A 417 -9.70 9.18 -10.95
CA ILE A 417 -8.63 9.32 -9.96
C ILE A 417 -8.53 8.05 -9.12
N VAL A 418 -7.30 7.71 -8.75
CA VAL A 418 -6.94 6.66 -7.78
C VAL A 418 -5.78 7.17 -6.93
N SER A 419 -5.61 6.59 -5.75
CA SER A 419 -4.46 6.89 -4.90
C SER A 419 -3.53 5.71 -4.76
N GLY A 420 -2.25 6.01 -4.60
CA GLY A 420 -1.16 5.06 -4.45
C GLY A 420 0.12 5.81 -4.09
N TYR A 421 1.17 5.09 -3.76
CA TYR A 421 2.50 5.64 -3.53
C TYR A 421 3.27 5.61 -4.85
N PHE A 422 3.18 6.65 -5.67
CA PHE A 422 3.70 6.63 -7.06
C PHE A 422 5.19 7.03 -7.15
N ASN A 423 5.83 7.27 -6.00
CA ASN A 423 7.26 7.49 -5.81
C ASN A 423 7.75 6.87 -4.48
N ASP A 424 8.96 7.21 -4.04
CA ASP A 424 9.61 6.65 -2.83
C ASP A 424 9.68 7.66 -1.67
N ASP A 425 8.69 8.57 -1.54
CA ASP A 425 8.68 9.61 -0.48
C ASP A 425 7.80 9.26 0.75
N ASN A 426 7.05 8.15 0.68
CA ASN A 426 6.13 7.63 1.70
C ASN A 426 4.84 8.43 1.89
N ASP A 427 4.62 9.48 1.11
CA ASP A 427 3.35 10.18 1.08
C ASP A 427 2.49 9.57 -0.05
N ALA A 428 1.20 9.44 0.20
CA ALA A 428 0.29 9.01 -0.85
C ALA A 428 0.20 10.10 -1.92
N ASP A 429 0.00 9.66 -3.15
CA ASP A 429 -0.15 10.48 -4.34
C ASP A 429 -1.53 10.25 -4.99
N ILE A 430 -1.80 10.98 -6.07
CA ILE A 430 -3.01 10.79 -6.88
C ILE A 430 -2.61 10.58 -8.33
N ALA A 431 -3.05 9.49 -8.95
CA ALA A 431 -3.00 9.33 -10.40
C ALA A 431 -4.35 9.67 -11.02
N ALA A 432 -4.37 10.58 -11.98
CA ALA A 432 -5.50 10.88 -12.83
C ALA A 432 -5.31 10.24 -14.21
N PHE A 433 -6.19 9.30 -14.54
CA PHE A 433 -6.37 8.87 -15.91
C PHE A 433 -7.29 9.86 -16.63
N TYR A 434 -6.70 10.67 -17.51
CA TYR A 434 -7.29 11.89 -18.06
C TYR A 434 -7.54 11.76 -19.56
N LYS A 435 -8.72 12.17 -20.03
CA LYS A 435 -9.01 12.31 -21.46
C LYS A 435 -8.55 13.68 -21.94
N ASN A 436 -7.57 13.79 -22.82
CA ASN A 436 -7.08 15.08 -23.35
C ASN A 436 -7.97 15.67 -24.46
N PRO A 437 -7.98 17.01 -24.66
CA PRO A 437 -8.79 17.68 -25.69
C PRO A 437 -8.55 17.14 -27.10
N ASP A 438 -7.29 16.76 -27.39
CA ASP A 438 -6.84 16.20 -28.66
C ASP A 438 -7.28 14.74 -28.89
N GLY A 439 -7.98 14.12 -27.93
CA GLY A 439 -8.45 12.75 -28.02
C GLY A 439 -7.44 11.69 -27.57
N ARG A 440 -6.29 12.08 -27.02
CA ARG A 440 -5.40 11.15 -26.28
C ARG A 440 -5.98 10.86 -24.90
N SER A 441 -5.54 9.75 -24.30
CA SER A 441 -5.66 9.53 -22.85
C SER A 441 -4.28 9.63 -22.22
N SER A 442 -4.17 10.22 -21.02
CA SER A 442 -2.91 10.35 -20.29
C SER A 442 -3.04 9.85 -18.86
N VAL A 443 -1.91 9.47 -18.27
CA VAL A 443 -1.78 9.32 -16.83
C VAL A 443 -1.00 10.53 -16.31
N ILE A 444 -1.66 11.31 -15.46
CA ILE A 444 -1.09 12.48 -14.79
C ILE A 444 -1.00 12.13 -13.30
N VAL A 445 0.20 12.10 -12.74
CA VAL A 445 0.42 11.89 -11.31
C VAL A 445 0.57 13.23 -10.63
N PHE A 446 -0.24 13.48 -9.61
CA PHE A 446 -0.16 14.61 -8.71
C PHE A 446 0.65 14.14 -7.50
N TYR A 447 1.93 14.50 -7.48
CA TYR A 447 2.84 14.13 -6.40
C TYR A 447 2.59 14.99 -5.18
N SER A 448 2.36 14.37 -4.03
CA SER A 448 2.33 15.06 -2.76
C SER A 448 3.73 15.55 -2.41
N ASN A 449 3.83 16.67 -1.68
CA ASN A 449 5.06 17.05 -1.00
C ASN A 449 4.95 16.86 0.53
N GLY A 450 3.86 16.25 1.00
CA GLY A 450 3.55 16.11 2.43
C GLY A 450 3.17 17.42 3.15
N GLU A 451 3.27 18.55 2.46
CA GLU A 451 3.23 19.92 3.00
C GLU A 451 2.38 20.84 2.12
N TYR A 452 1.08 20.54 2.04
CA TYR A 452 0.06 21.41 1.46
C TYR A 452 0.10 21.66 -0.05
N ALA A 453 0.84 20.86 -0.83
CA ALA A 453 0.88 21.02 -2.29
C ALA A 453 0.84 19.68 -3.05
N PHE A 454 0.25 19.72 -4.24
CA PHE A 454 0.44 18.69 -5.26
C PHE A 454 1.15 19.23 -6.50
N ALA A 455 2.12 18.48 -7.01
CA ALA A 455 2.82 18.79 -8.26
C ALA A 455 2.41 17.79 -9.37
N PRO A 456 1.61 18.20 -10.38
CA PRO A 456 1.21 17.31 -11.46
C PRO A 456 2.33 17.06 -12.46
N LYS A 457 2.49 15.80 -12.89
CA LYS A 457 3.40 15.38 -13.94
C LYS A 457 2.74 14.32 -14.83
N THR A 458 2.77 14.53 -16.14
CA THR A 458 2.29 13.53 -17.12
C THR A 458 3.35 12.45 -17.30
N LEU A 459 3.02 11.21 -16.97
CA LEU A 459 3.95 10.07 -17.00
C LEU A 459 3.64 9.05 -18.10
N TRP A 460 2.52 9.23 -18.80
CA TRP A 460 2.18 8.45 -19.97
C TRP A 460 1.12 9.16 -20.80
N SER A 461 1.15 8.98 -22.12
CA SER A 461 0.11 9.41 -23.04
C SER A 461 -0.08 8.39 -24.16
N SER A 462 -1.34 8.12 -24.51
CA SER A 462 -1.68 7.25 -25.63
C SER A 462 -1.42 7.95 -26.97
N GLN A 463 -1.41 7.17 -28.05
CA GLN A 463 -1.70 7.71 -29.38
C GLN A 463 -3.12 8.29 -29.41
N VAL A 464 -3.38 9.23 -30.32
CA VAL A 464 -4.71 9.83 -30.51
C VAL A 464 -5.73 8.72 -30.79
N ARG A 465 -6.83 8.66 -30.04
CA ARG A 465 -7.86 7.60 -30.12
C ARG A 465 -7.37 6.16 -29.86
N GLY A 466 -6.15 5.97 -29.37
CA GLY A 466 -5.55 4.64 -29.19
C GLY A 466 -6.02 3.89 -27.94
N PHE A 467 -6.27 4.60 -26.84
CA PHE A 467 -6.73 4.00 -25.58
C PHE A 467 -7.95 4.77 -25.08
N GLU A 468 -9.14 4.20 -25.23
CA GLU A 468 -10.38 4.94 -25.04
C GLU A 468 -10.74 5.09 -23.56
N TRP A 469 -10.68 6.34 -23.07
CA TRP A 469 -10.89 6.65 -21.66
C TRP A 469 -12.18 6.07 -21.07
N LYS A 470 -13.28 6.05 -21.84
CA LYS A 470 -14.59 5.58 -21.36
C LYS A 470 -14.63 4.07 -21.09
N LYS A 471 -13.81 3.28 -21.80
CA LYS A 471 -13.81 1.81 -21.74
C LYS A 471 -12.92 1.23 -20.64
N ALA A 472 -12.13 2.08 -19.99
CA ALA A 472 -11.19 1.67 -18.95
C ALA A 472 -11.74 1.95 -17.55
N LYS A 473 -11.57 1.02 -16.61
CA LYS A 473 -11.68 1.30 -15.16
C LYS A 473 -10.28 1.18 -14.58
N VAL A 474 -9.88 2.15 -13.75
CA VAL A 474 -8.51 2.26 -13.23
C VAL A 474 -8.47 1.87 -11.76
N MET A 475 -7.42 1.15 -11.37
CA MET A 475 -7.10 0.77 -9.98
C MET A 475 -5.60 0.97 -9.77
N ALA A 476 -5.18 1.31 -8.55
CA ALA A 476 -3.78 1.42 -8.17
C ALA A 476 -3.39 0.30 -7.21
N GLY A 477 -2.13 -0.10 -7.26
CA GLY A 477 -1.55 -1.13 -6.40
C GLY A 477 -0.12 -1.42 -6.82
N ASP A 478 0.70 -1.94 -5.91
CA ASP A 478 2.03 -2.46 -6.23
C ASP A 478 1.86 -3.86 -6.83
N TYR A 479 1.86 -3.98 -8.16
CA TYR A 479 1.58 -5.26 -8.82
C TYR A 479 2.86 -6.03 -9.13
N ASN A 480 4.04 -5.41 -9.06
CA ASN A 480 5.33 -6.02 -9.39
C ASN A 480 6.26 -6.26 -8.18
N GLY A 481 5.89 -5.75 -6.99
CA GLY A 481 6.60 -5.92 -5.73
C GLY A 481 7.76 -4.94 -5.52
N ASP A 482 7.83 -3.85 -6.29
CA ASP A 482 8.89 -2.85 -6.17
C ASP A 482 8.59 -1.74 -5.16
N THR A 483 7.45 -1.83 -4.46
CA THR A 483 6.94 -0.88 -3.45
C THR A 483 6.49 0.47 -4.00
N ILE A 484 6.49 0.64 -5.31
CA ILE A 484 5.92 1.78 -6.00
C ILE A 484 4.58 1.33 -6.61
N SER A 485 3.56 2.17 -6.48
CA SER A 485 2.25 1.86 -7.03
C SER A 485 2.29 1.89 -8.56
N ASP A 486 1.76 0.82 -9.15
CA ASP A 486 1.43 0.66 -10.53
C ASP A 486 -0.04 1.04 -10.78
N LEU A 487 -0.48 0.95 -12.04
CA LEU A 487 -1.89 1.08 -12.41
C LEU A 487 -2.37 -0.15 -13.17
N ALA A 488 -3.57 -0.63 -12.84
CA ALA A 488 -4.28 -1.62 -13.61
C ALA A 488 -5.51 -0.99 -14.28
N PHE A 489 -5.74 -1.32 -15.55
CA PHE A 489 -6.91 -0.89 -16.30
C PHE A 489 -7.70 -2.09 -16.80
N LEU A 490 -8.92 -2.24 -16.27
CA LEU A 490 -9.90 -3.15 -16.83
C LEU A 490 -10.52 -2.50 -18.06
N TYR A 491 -10.13 -2.96 -19.25
CA TYR A 491 -10.44 -2.35 -20.54
C TYR A 491 -11.33 -3.25 -21.38
N GLU A 492 -12.50 -2.75 -21.78
CA GLU A 492 -13.45 -3.46 -22.65
C GLU A 492 -13.16 -3.18 -24.13
N TYR A 493 -13.17 -4.22 -24.97
CA TYR A 493 -12.99 -4.10 -26.41
C TYR A 493 -14.32 -4.21 -27.17
N PRO A 494 -14.42 -3.67 -28.41
CA PRO A 494 -15.66 -3.67 -29.18
C PRO A 494 -16.26 -5.05 -29.48
N ASP A 495 -15.42 -6.07 -29.54
CA ASP A 495 -15.81 -7.46 -29.77
C ASP A 495 -16.22 -8.20 -28.49
N GLY A 496 -16.27 -7.49 -27.35
CA GLY A 496 -16.80 -7.96 -26.08
C GLY A 496 -15.82 -8.71 -25.19
N HIS A 497 -14.53 -8.81 -25.54
CA HIS A 497 -13.52 -9.26 -24.57
C HIS A 497 -13.06 -8.11 -23.67
N THR A 498 -12.53 -8.45 -22.51
CA THR A 498 -11.96 -7.49 -21.56
C THR A 498 -10.52 -7.88 -21.26
N SER A 499 -9.63 -6.91 -21.14
CA SER A 499 -8.24 -7.13 -20.70
C SER A 499 -7.91 -6.34 -19.45
N LEU A 500 -6.96 -6.85 -18.67
CA LEU A 500 -6.25 -6.08 -17.66
C LEU A 500 -4.93 -5.61 -18.24
N TRP A 501 -4.86 -4.32 -18.52
CA TRP A 501 -3.60 -3.65 -18.80
C TRP A 501 -2.94 -3.25 -17.48
N THR A 502 -1.70 -3.64 -17.28
CA THR A 502 -0.87 -3.19 -16.16
C THR A 502 0.13 -2.17 -16.69
N PHE A 503 0.13 -0.99 -16.10
CA PHE A 503 1.01 0.11 -16.38
C PHE A 503 2.02 0.11 -15.25
N ILE A 504 3.21 -0.45 -15.53
CA ILE A 504 4.28 -0.56 -14.53
C ILE A 504 4.97 0.79 -14.37
N ASN A 505 5.07 1.26 -13.14
CA ASN A 505 5.74 2.51 -12.78
C ASN A 505 7.20 2.24 -12.45
N ASP A 506 8.14 2.67 -13.31
CA ASP A 506 9.57 2.53 -13.03
C ASP A 506 10.17 3.72 -12.27
N ALA A 507 9.33 4.44 -11.50
CA ALA A 507 9.58 5.73 -10.87
C ALA A 507 9.78 6.91 -11.84
N THR A 508 9.79 6.68 -13.16
CA THR A 508 9.96 7.76 -14.15
C THR A 508 8.78 7.89 -15.10
N LEU A 509 8.27 6.77 -15.61
CA LEU A 509 7.16 6.69 -16.57
C LEU A 509 6.34 5.42 -16.32
N PHE A 510 5.12 5.39 -16.85
CA PHE A 510 4.33 4.17 -16.89
C PHE A 510 4.56 3.38 -18.18
N LYS A 511 4.82 2.08 -18.06
CA LYS A 511 5.00 1.13 -19.16
C LYS A 511 3.81 0.17 -19.26
N PRO A 512 2.89 0.38 -20.21
CA PRO A 512 1.69 -0.46 -20.34
C PRO A 512 2.00 -1.84 -20.93
N LYS A 513 1.43 -2.89 -20.34
CA LYS A 513 1.48 -4.27 -20.81
C LYS A 513 0.15 -4.97 -20.50
N ILE A 514 -0.30 -5.88 -21.37
CA ILE A 514 -1.45 -6.73 -21.04
C ILE A 514 -0.97 -7.87 -20.16
N TRP A 515 -1.57 -8.01 -18.98
CA TRP A 515 -1.27 -9.09 -18.03
C TRP A 515 -2.34 -10.16 -17.98
N TRP A 516 -3.54 -9.86 -18.48
CA TRP A 516 -4.62 -10.82 -18.63
C TRP A 516 -5.62 -10.38 -19.68
N SER A 517 -6.23 -11.35 -20.38
CA SER A 517 -7.36 -11.13 -21.30
C SER A 517 -8.41 -12.21 -21.10
N SER A 518 -9.68 -11.82 -21.17
CA SER A 518 -10.79 -12.76 -21.22
C SER A 518 -10.90 -13.38 -22.62
N THR A 519 -11.56 -14.52 -22.72
CA THR A 519 -12.13 -14.96 -24.00
C THR A 519 -13.20 -13.96 -24.47
N ARG A 520 -13.53 -14.01 -25.76
CA ARG A 520 -14.61 -13.19 -26.33
C ARG A 520 -15.92 -13.40 -25.58
N ASN A 521 -16.57 -12.32 -25.14
CA ASN A 521 -17.78 -12.34 -24.32
C ASN A 521 -17.67 -13.04 -22.95
N GLY A 522 -16.47 -13.51 -22.55
CA GLY A 522 -16.26 -14.28 -21.33
C GLY A 522 -16.31 -13.44 -20.05
N PHE A 523 -15.90 -12.17 -20.13
CA PHE A 523 -15.97 -11.24 -19.01
C PHE A 523 -16.43 -9.87 -19.49
N LYS A 524 -17.54 -9.37 -18.95
CA LYS A 524 -18.13 -8.08 -19.35
C LYS A 524 -17.81 -7.01 -18.31
N SER A 525 -16.92 -6.06 -18.66
CA SER A 525 -16.48 -5.01 -17.73
C SER A 525 -17.65 -4.22 -17.12
N LYS A 526 -18.74 -4.00 -17.86
CA LYS A 526 -19.95 -3.32 -17.38
C LYS A 526 -20.64 -4.00 -16.20
N LEU A 527 -20.42 -5.31 -16.03
CA LEU A 527 -20.94 -6.10 -14.91
C LEU A 527 -19.94 -6.19 -13.74
N ALA A 528 -18.77 -5.57 -13.86
CA ALA A 528 -17.75 -5.53 -12.81
C ALA A 528 -17.78 -4.18 -12.09
N MET A 529 -17.87 -4.19 -10.77
CA MET A 529 -17.58 -3.04 -9.93
C MET A 529 -16.15 -3.21 -9.38
N PRO A 530 -15.17 -2.41 -9.84
CA PRO A 530 -13.79 -2.46 -9.34
C PRO A 530 -13.69 -1.88 -7.94
N THR A 531 -12.56 -2.15 -7.31
CA THR A 531 -12.05 -1.36 -6.19
C THR A 531 -11.74 0.06 -6.66
N GLY A 532 -11.92 1.01 -5.74
CA GLY A 532 -11.69 2.45 -5.96
C GLY A 532 -10.48 2.95 -5.22
#